data_AF-A0A6A0AIZ9-F1
#
_entry.id   AF-A0A6A0AIZ9-F1
#
_cell.length_a   1.000
_cell.length_b   1.000
_cell.length_c   1.000
_cell.angle_alpha   90.00
_cell.angle_beta   90.00
_cell.angle_gamma   90.00
#
_symmetry.space_group_name_H-M   'P 1'
#
loop_
_entity.id
_entity.type
_entity.pdbx_description
1 polymer ?
#
loop_
_entity_poly.entity_id
_entity_poly.type
_entity_poly.pdbx_seq_one_letter_code
_entity_poly.pdbx_strand_id
1 'polypeptide(L)'
;VDGKQLAQSSAIERYAARLAGLYPQDAWEAAKADELVCFMKEWLEDVVSTVFIKNADEKLAARKAMVEGPLQTRMTKLNSLLTEAGPDGYLVGGRMTYADVAVFVTMSFLICGFFD
;
A
#
# COMPACT_ATOMS: atom_id res chain seq x y z
N VAL A 1 15.23 -18.01 -4.32
CA VAL A 1 14.88 -18.58 -5.65
C VAL A 1 16.10 -19.32 -6.16
N ASP A 2 16.00 -20.62 -6.35
CA ASP A 2 17.10 -21.48 -6.84
C ASP A 2 18.39 -21.34 -6.03
N GLY A 3 18.28 -21.47 -4.71
CA GLY A 3 19.42 -21.33 -3.79
C GLY A 3 19.87 -19.89 -3.52
N LYS A 4 19.35 -18.88 -4.24
CA LYS A 4 19.64 -17.46 -3.97
C LYS A 4 18.69 -16.89 -2.92
N GLN A 5 19.23 -16.24 -1.90
CA GLN A 5 18.46 -15.55 -0.87
C GLN A 5 18.24 -14.08 -1.25
N LEU A 6 17.05 -13.56 -0.97
CA LEU A 6 16.69 -12.16 -1.12
C LEU A 6 15.94 -11.72 0.13
N ALA A 7 16.40 -10.63 0.74
CA ALA A 7 15.77 -10.00 1.90
C ALA A 7 15.10 -8.68 1.50
N GLN A 8 14.39 -8.06 2.44
CA GLN A 8 13.57 -6.85 2.27
C GLN A 8 12.27 -7.11 1.50
N SER A 9 11.13 -6.94 2.18
CA SER A 9 9.79 -7.17 1.62
C SER A 9 9.58 -6.42 0.31
N SER A 10 9.96 -5.14 0.24
CA SER A 10 9.87 -4.32 -0.96
C SER A 10 10.71 -4.83 -2.15
N ALA A 11 11.84 -5.49 -1.89
CA ALA A 11 12.66 -6.07 -2.96
C ALA A 11 12.07 -7.40 -3.43
N ILE A 12 11.61 -8.24 -2.50
CA ILE A 12 10.95 -9.52 -2.78
C ILE A 12 9.65 -9.28 -3.58
N GLU A 13 8.82 -8.35 -3.15
CA GLU A 13 7.57 -7.96 -3.80
C GLU A 13 7.81 -7.53 -5.25
N ARG A 14 8.75 -6.61 -5.48
CA ARG A 14 9.14 -6.16 -6.83
C ARG A 14 9.71 -7.26 -7.70
N TYR A 15 10.43 -8.21 -7.10
CA TYR A 15 10.93 -9.38 -7.83
C TYR A 15 9.79 -10.33 -8.21
N ALA A 16 8.88 -10.63 -7.28
CA ALA A 16 7.70 -11.44 -7.55
C ALA A 16 6.78 -10.80 -8.60
N ALA A 17 6.57 -9.49 -8.53
CA ALA A 17 5.79 -8.74 -9.51
C ALA A 17 6.38 -8.84 -10.93
N ARG A 18 7.71 -8.81 -11.07
CA ARG A 18 8.39 -9.03 -12.36
C ARG A 18 8.15 -10.43 -12.88
N LEU A 19 8.29 -11.46 -12.03
CA LEU A 19 8.03 -12.85 -12.43
C LEU A 19 6.57 -13.09 -12.82
N ALA A 20 5.63 -12.40 -12.17
CA ALA A 20 4.19 -12.52 -12.43
C ALA A 20 3.68 -11.63 -13.57
N GLY A 21 4.53 -10.81 -14.22
CA GLY A 21 4.10 -9.87 -15.25
C GLY A 21 3.31 -8.65 -14.74
N LEU A 22 3.30 -8.42 -13.42
CA LEU A 22 2.60 -7.32 -12.76
C LEU A 22 3.45 -6.05 -12.60
N TYR A 23 4.75 -6.14 -12.91
CA TYR A 23 5.63 -4.97 -12.96
C TYR A 23 5.57 -4.33 -14.36
N PRO A 24 5.33 -3.01 -14.50
CA PRO A 24 5.36 -2.34 -15.80
C PRO A 24 6.72 -2.42 -16.51
N GLN A 25 6.70 -2.49 -17.84
CA GLN A 25 7.91 -2.46 -18.67
C GLN A 25 8.29 -1.04 -19.06
N ASP A 26 7.30 -0.17 -19.31
CA ASP A 26 7.54 1.25 -19.49
C ASP A 26 8.11 1.85 -18.19
N ALA A 27 9.17 2.63 -18.34
CA ALA A 27 9.92 3.14 -17.19
C ALA A 27 9.10 4.13 -16.36
N TRP A 28 8.23 4.92 -17.00
CA TRP A 28 7.39 5.89 -16.33
C TRP A 28 6.24 5.20 -15.59
N GLU A 29 5.56 4.25 -16.23
CA GLU A 29 4.55 3.42 -15.57
C GLU A 29 5.15 2.65 -14.39
N ALA A 30 6.36 2.10 -14.53
CA ALA A 30 7.04 1.41 -13.44
C ALA A 30 7.31 2.35 -12.26
N ALA A 31 7.78 3.58 -12.53
CA ALA A 31 7.99 4.58 -11.49
C ALA A 31 6.67 4.98 -10.81
N LYS A 32 5.57 5.13 -11.55
CA LYS A 32 4.24 5.41 -10.99
C LYS A 32 3.72 4.26 -10.13
N ALA A 33 3.93 3.01 -10.54
CA ALA A 33 3.57 1.86 -9.73
C ALA A 33 4.40 1.80 -8.43
N ASP A 34 5.71 2.07 -8.52
CA ASP A 34 6.60 2.14 -7.37
C ASP A 34 6.20 3.27 -6.40
N GLU A 35 5.85 4.45 -6.91
CA GLU A 35 5.34 5.58 -6.13
C GLU A 35 4.09 5.18 -5.32
N LEU A 36 3.12 4.51 -5.96
CA LEU A 36 1.90 4.05 -5.30
C LEU A 36 2.18 3.01 -4.22
N VAL A 37 3.06 2.04 -4.47
CA VAL A 37 3.41 1.04 -3.46
C VAL A 37 4.14 1.67 -2.27
N CYS A 38 5.04 2.63 -2.51
CA CYS A 38 5.67 3.40 -1.44
C CYS A 38 4.62 4.18 -0.64
N PHE A 39 3.70 4.86 -1.32
CA PHE A 39 2.59 5.57 -0.68
C PHE A 39 1.76 4.62 0.20
N MET A 40 1.41 3.42 -0.26
CA MET A 40 0.65 2.46 0.56
C MET A 40 1.43 1.95 1.78
N LYS A 41 2.75 1.87 1.71
CA LYS A 41 3.60 1.47 2.85
C LYS A 41 3.60 2.50 3.97
N GLU A 42 3.59 3.79 3.62
CA GLU A 42 3.49 4.86 4.63
C GLU A 42 2.19 4.77 5.46
N TRP A 43 1.09 4.30 4.85
CA TRP A 43 -0.16 4.09 5.59
C TRP A 43 -0.01 2.96 6.61
N LEU A 44 0.59 1.85 6.16
CA LEU A 44 0.79 0.69 7.00
C LEU A 44 1.66 1.06 8.22
N GLU A 45 2.68 1.88 8.02
CA GLU A 45 3.55 2.37 9.09
C GLU A 45 2.79 3.17 10.15
N ASP A 46 1.88 4.08 9.74
CA ASP A 46 1.05 4.82 10.69
C ASP A 46 0.20 3.88 11.55
N VAL A 47 -0.45 2.90 10.92
CA VAL A 47 -1.32 1.95 11.62
C VAL A 47 -0.51 1.11 12.59
N VAL A 48 0.61 0.56 12.12
CA VAL A 48 1.52 -0.28 12.89
C VAL A 48 2.11 0.48 14.09
N SER A 49 2.34 1.79 13.96
CA SER A 49 2.80 2.63 15.09
C SER A 49 1.83 2.59 16.29
N THR A 50 0.54 2.32 16.05
CA THR A 50 -0.48 2.22 17.11
C THR A 50 -0.68 0.79 17.63
N VAL A 51 -0.28 -0.24 16.87
CA VAL A 51 -0.59 -1.65 17.17
C VAL A 51 0.04 -2.09 18.49
N PHE A 52 1.28 -1.66 18.76
CA PHE A 52 2.07 -2.07 19.91
C PHE A 52 1.85 -1.23 21.18
N ILE A 53 0.94 -0.26 21.16
CA ILE A 53 0.58 0.53 22.36
C ILE A 53 -0.20 -0.36 23.32
N LYS A 54 0.33 -0.55 24.54
CA LYS A 54 -0.24 -1.47 25.54
C LYS A 54 -1.40 -0.87 26.34
N ASN A 55 -1.33 0.42 26.65
CA ASN A 55 -2.39 1.11 27.38
C ASN A 55 -3.58 1.36 26.43
N ALA A 56 -4.78 0.94 26.84
CA ALA A 56 -5.97 1.02 26.00
C ALA A 56 -6.42 2.46 25.70
N ASP A 57 -6.34 3.36 26.67
CA ASP A 57 -6.73 4.77 26.51
C ASP A 57 -5.73 5.51 25.61
N GLU A 58 -4.44 5.25 25.79
CA GLU A 58 -3.38 5.78 24.92
C GLU A 58 -3.52 5.25 23.49
N LYS A 59 -3.79 3.95 23.31
CA LYS A 59 -4.01 3.34 21.99
C LYS A 59 -5.23 3.95 21.30
N LEU A 60 -6.32 4.15 22.04
CA LEU A 60 -7.52 4.79 21.53
C LEU A 60 -7.26 6.24 21.11
N ALA A 61 -6.57 7.03 21.94
CA ALA A 61 -6.21 8.41 21.63
C ALA A 61 -5.29 8.50 20.39
N ALA A 62 -4.27 7.65 20.31
CA ALA A 62 -3.36 7.59 19.16
C ALA A 62 -4.08 7.23 17.86
N ARG A 63 -5.00 6.25 17.91
CA ARG A 63 -5.78 5.86 16.73
C ARG A 63 -6.76 6.95 16.28
N LYS A 64 -7.40 7.66 17.22
CA LYS A 64 -8.23 8.83 16.87
C LYS A 64 -7.41 9.90 16.16
N ALA A 65 -6.27 10.28 16.73
CA ALA A 65 -5.38 11.27 16.10
C ALA A 65 -4.86 10.82 14.72
N MET A 66 -4.53 9.54 14.57
CA MET A 66 -4.11 8.97 13.28
C MET A 66 -5.23 9.06 12.24
N VAL A 67 -6.45 8.67 12.60
CA VAL A 67 -7.63 8.71 11.72
C VAL A 67 -7.97 10.14 11.32
N GLU A 68 -7.96 11.07 12.27
CA GLU A 68 -8.31 12.49 12.06
C GLU A 68 -7.21 13.30 11.35
N GLY A 69 -6.01 12.75 11.18
CA GLY A 69 -4.88 13.44 10.56
C GLY A 69 -4.27 12.68 9.38
N PRO A 70 -3.16 11.95 9.61
CA PRO A 70 -2.38 11.33 8.54
C PRO A 70 -3.20 10.37 7.67
N LEU A 71 -4.06 9.53 8.26
CA LEU A 71 -4.82 8.54 7.51
C LEU A 71 -5.92 9.19 6.67
N GLN A 72 -6.62 10.21 7.18
CA GLN A 72 -7.65 10.93 6.42
C GLN A 72 -7.07 11.66 5.20
N THR A 73 -5.92 12.30 5.36
CA THR A 73 -5.24 13.00 4.26
C THR A 73 -4.87 12.01 3.15
N ARG A 74 -4.30 10.87 3.55
CA ARG A 74 -3.92 9.86 2.57
C ARG A 74 -5.13 9.17 1.93
N MET A 75 -6.20 8.90 2.67
CA MET A 75 -7.45 8.38 2.13
C MET A 75 -8.04 9.29 1.06
N THR A 76 -8.02 10.60 1.31
CA THR A 76 -8.44 11.60 0.32
C THR A 76 -7.60 11.51 -0.95
N LYS A 77 -6.27 11.41 -0.80
CA LYS A 77 -5.35 11.28 -1.94
C LYS A 77 -5.57 9.98 -2.72
N LEU A 78 -5.75 8.84 -2.05
CA LEU A 78 -6.04 7.56 -2.70
C LEU A 78 -7.36 7.64 -3.48
N ASN A 79 -8.40 8.25 -2.91
CA ASN A 79 -9.67 8.43 -3.60
C ASN A 79 -9.53 9.29 -4.86
N SER A 80 -8.74 10.38 -4.81
CA SER A 80 -8.41 11.16 -6.00
C SER A 80 -7.71 10.31 -7.07
N LEU A 81 -6.68 9.55 -6.69
CA LEU A 81 -5.94 8.68 -7.62
C LEU A 81 -6.84 7.61 -8.26
N LEU A 82 -7.76 7.02 -7.50
CA LEU A 82 -8.73 6.05 -8.00
C LEU A 82 -9.77 6.69 -8.92
N THR A 83 -10.13 7.95 -8.69
CA THR A 83 -11.09 8.70 -9.53
C THR A 83 -10.44 9.17 -10.82
N GLU A 84 -9.14 9.49 -10.77
CA GLU A 84 -8.30 9.83 -11.92
C GLU A 84 -7.88 8.61 -12.74
N ALA A 85 -8.07 7.40 -12.22
CA ALA A 85 -7.82 6.17 -12.95
C ALA A 85 -8.68 6.10 -14.22
N GLY A 86 -8.11 5.48 -15.26
CA GLY A 86 -8.78 5.36 -16.56
C GLY A 86 -10.09 4.54 -16.48
N PRO A 87 -10.84 4.47 -17.58
CA PRO A 87 -12.10 3.72 -17.64
C PRO A 87 -11.94 2.22 -17.33
N ASP A 88 -10.73 1.68 -17.41
CA ASP A 88 -10.38 0.30 -17.03
C ASP A 88 -10.28 0.07 -15.51
N GLY A 89 -10.23 1.13 -14.71
CA GLY A 89 -10.20 1.07 -13.25
C GLY A 89 -8.87 0.64 -12.64
N TYR A 90 -7.79 0.55 -13.45
CA TYR A 90 -6.45 0.24 -12.95
C TYR A 90 -5.64 1.50 -12.69
N LEU A 91 -4.82 1.46 -11.65
CA LEU A 91 -4.07 2.64 -11.20
C LEU A 91 -2.97 3.05 -12.17
N VAL A 92 -2.43 2.12 -12.97
CA VAL A 92 -1.28 2.37 -13.87
C VAL A 92 -1.42 1.57 -15.17
N GLY A 93 -1.21 2.23 -16.31
CA GLY A 93 -1.01 1.56 -17.61
C GLY A 93 -2.23 0.79 -18.14
N GLY A 94 -3.42 1.06 -17.61
CA GLY A 94 -4.69 0.46 -18.05
C GLY A 94 -4.79 -1.05 -17.86
N ARG A 95 -4.00 -1.61 -16.93
CA ARG A 95 -3.98 -3.04 -16.62
C ARG A 95 -3.62 -3.24 -15.16
N MET A 96 -3.91 -4.42 -14.63
CA MET A 96 -3.47 -4.77 -13.28
C MET A 96 -1.94 -4.74 -13.20
N THR A 97 -1.45 -4.05 -12.18
CA THR A 97 -0.07 -3.98 -11.76
C THR A 97 0.04 -4.37 -10.29
N TYR A 98 1.27 -4.48 -9.80
CA TYR A 98 1.48 -4.74 -8.37
C TYR A 98 1.07 -3.55 -7.47
N ALA A 99 0.87 -2.35 -8.04
CA ALA A 99 0.30 -1.23 -7.29
C ALA A 99 -1.16 -1.49 -6.89
N ASP A 100 -1.97 -2.06 -7.78
CA ASP A 100 -3.35 -2.44 -7.49
C ASP A 100 -3.41 -3.51 -6.39
N VAL A 101 -2.48 -4.47 -6.43
CA VAL A 101 -2.34 -5.49 -5.38
C VAL A 101 -1.97 -4.85 -4.03
N ALA A 102 -1.04 -3.90 -4.01
CA ALA A 102 -0.66 -3.20 -2.78
C ALA A 102 -1.83 -2.41 -2.17
N VAL A 103 -2.63 -1.73 -3.00
CA VAL A 103 -3.85 -1.05 -2.55
C VAL A 103 -4.84 -2.05 -1.98
N PHE A 104 -5.14 -3.14 -2.70
CA PHE A 104 -6.07 -4.17 -2.26
C PHE A 104 -5.66 -4.77 -0.91
N VAL A 105 -4.40 -5.16 -0.76
CA VAL A 105 -3.88 -5.77 0.48
C VAL A 105 -3.95 -4.79 1.64
N THR A 106 -3.49 -3.55 1.44
CA THR A 106 -3.47 -2.53 2.51
C THR A 106 -4.89 -2.19 2.97
N MET A 107 -5.82 -2.02 2.04
CA MET A 107 -7.23 -1.77 2.37
C MET A 107 -7.85 -2.98 3.06
N SER A 108 -7.53 -4.20 2.62
CA SER A 108 -8.02 -5.43 3.24
C SER A 108 -7.60 -5.51 4.71
N PHE A 109 -6.34 -5.22 5.04
CA PHE A 109 -5.89 -5.23 6.43
C PHE A 109 -6.60 -4.22 7.32
N LEU A 110 -6.95 -3.04 6.79
CA LEU A 110 -7.70 -2.03 7.52
C LEU A 110 -9.13 -2.45 7.84
N ILE A 111 -9.80 -3.15 6.92
CA ILE A 111 -11.23 -3.48 7.07
C ILE A 111 -11.50 -4.84 7.70
N CYS A 112 -10.53 -5.76 7.67
CA CYS A 112 -10.73 -7.13 8.17
C CYS A 112 -10.36 -7.32 9.65
N GLY A 113 -9.94 -6.25 10.34
CA GLY A 113 -9.52 -6.30 11.74
C GLY A 113 -8.14 -6.93 11.95
N PHE A 114 -7.31 -7.06 10.91
CA PHE A 114 -5.97 -7.67 11.04
C PHE A 114 -5.06 -6.95 12.05
N PHE A 115 -5.25 -5.65 12.24
CA PHE A 115 -4.46 -4.82 13.16
C PHE A 115 -5.10 -4.60 14.54
N ASP A 116 -6.23 -5.26 14.83
CA ASP A 116 -6.98 -5.14 16.09
C ASP A 116 -6.80 -6.36 16.98
#